data_AF-A0A7C3GF04-F1
#
_entry.id   AF-A0A7C3GF04-F1
#
_cell.length_a   1.000
_cell.length_b   1.000
_cell.length_c   1.000
_cell.angle_alpha   90.00
_cell.angle_beta   90.00
_cell.angle_gamma   90.00
#
_symmetry.space_group_name_H-M   'P 1'
#
loop_
_entity.id
_entity.type
_entity.pdbx_description
1 polymer ?
#
loop_
_entity_poly.entity_id
_entity_poly.type
_entity_poly.pdbx_seq_one_letter_code
_entity_poly.pdbx_strand_id
1 'polypeptide(L)'
;MTKRYKLIACMTVADELDGSLPEGTETAFLEFGLHAFPDKLKVTLQEEIDRTEGVDAILLGYGLCSMATLGLNSPNCILVIPKVHDCIGIFLGSDRRYKEEIQQAPGTYYLTKGWIEHGGDPWKVYERWKEEHGERMADLLYRKTMHNYTRLAFIRTTDEEQDTYISYAQSAAEKLGLKHEIVPGNREILKKMLAGEWDEDFVVIEPGTQPVLTDFLKG
;
A
#
# COMPACT_ATOMS: atom_id res chain seq x y z
N MET A 1 26.06 -7.16 16.15
CA MET A 1 25.61 -8.11 15.12
C MET A 1 24.68 -7.34 14.21
N THR A 2 24.83 -7.47 12.89
CA THR A 2 23.90 -6.86 11.93
C THR A 2 22.56 -7.58 12.06
N LYS A 3 21.47 -6.85 12.29
CA LYS A 3 20.12 -7.44 12.34
C LYS A 3 19.76 -7.98 10.96
N ARG A 4 19.14 -9.17 10.91
CA ARG A 4 18.64 -9.80 9.68
C ARG A 4 17.13 -9.60 9.60
N TYR A 5 16.67 -9.12 8.45
CA TYR A 5 15.25 -8.85 8.22
C TYR A 5 14.72 -9.66 7.03
N LYS A 6 13.43 -10.01 7.07
CA LYS A 6 12.65 -10.32 5.86
C LYS A 6 11.63 -9.21 5.64
N LEU A 7 11.52 -8.70 4.42
CA LEU A 7 10.47 -7.79 4.01
C LEU A 7 9.40 -8.54 3.21
N ILE A 8 8.16 -8.51 3.68
CA ILE A 8 6.99 -8.99 2.93
C ILE A 8 6.17 -7.76 2.55
N ALA A 9 6.06 -7.45 1.26
CA ALA A 9 5.38 -6.24 0.79
C ALA A 9 4.50 -6.54 -0.43
N CYS A 10 3.53 -5.69 -0.74
CA CYS A 10 2.86 -5.74 -2.02
C CYS A 10 3.74 -5.08 -3.09
N MET A 11 3.58 -5.46 -4.36
CA MET A 11 4.38 -4.90 -5.46
C MET A 11 4.35 -3.36 -5.53
N THR A 12 3.22 -2.74 -5.16
CA THR A 12 3.11 -1.26 -5.17
C THR A 12 3.97 -0.59 -4.11
N VAL A 13 4.20 -1.24 -2.97
CA VAL A 13 5.13 -0.76 -1.94
C VAL A 13 6.57 -1.14 -2.29
N ALA A 14 6.77 -2.28 -2.97
CA ALA A 14 8.09 -2.73 -3.41
C ALA A 14 8.77 -1.72 -4.36
N ASP A 15 7.98 -1.13 -5.27
CA ASP A 15 8.45 -0.05 -6.16
C ASP A 15 8.99 1.16 -5.40
N GLU A 16 8.50 1.39 -4.18
CA GLU A 16 8.87 2.53 -3.33
C GLU A 16 10.07 2.24 -2.43
N LEU A 17 10.76 1.11 -2.61
CA LEU A 17 11.96 0.76 -1.82
C LEU A 17 13.25 1.33 -2.43
N ASP A 18 13.26 1.68 -3.72
CA ASP A 18 14.35 2.43 -4.40
C ASP A 18 15.76 1.88 -4.10
N GLY A 19 15.90 0.55 -4.18
CA GLY A 19 17.17 -0.13 -3.90
C GLY A 19 17.72 0.06 -2.48
N SER A 20 16.97 0.67 -1.56
CA SER A 20 17.40 1.01 -0.19
C SER A 20 17.33 -0.17 0.78
N LEU A 21 17.16 -1.39 0.26
CA LEU A 21 17.09 -2.60 1.08
C LEU A 21 18.44 -2.87 1.73
N PRO A 22 18.50 -3.04 3.07
CA PRO A 22 19.72 -3.44 3.74
C PRO A 22 20.28 -4.75 3.16
N GLU A 23 21.60 -4.86 3.07
CA GLU A 23 22.26 -6.05 2.54
C GLU A 23 21.84 -7.31 3.32
N GLY A 24 21.48 -8.36 2.59
CA GLY A 24 21.01 -9.61 3.18
C GLY A 24 19.55 -9.61 3.64
N THR A 25 18.79 -8.54 3.36
CA THR A 25 17.33 -8.55 3.58
C THR A 25 16.67 -9.52 2.61
N GLU A 26 16.01 -10.54 3.15
CA GLU A 26 15.17 -11.44 2.35
C GLU A 26 13.89 -10.70 1.93
N THR A 27 13.38 -10.94 0.73
CA THR A 27 12.16 -10.26 0.24
C THR A 27 11.13 -11.25 -0.29
N ALA A 28 9.86 -10.93 -0.04
CA ALA A 28 8.71 -11.56 -0.68
C ALA A 28 7.75 -10.45 -1.15
N PHE A 29 7.55 -10.36 -2.46
CA PHE A 29 6.66 -9.37 -3.06
C PHE A 29 5.39 -10.06 -3.58
N LEU A 30 4.24 -9.64 -3.06
CA LEU A 30 2.94 -10.21 -3.39
C LEU A 30 2.18 -9.35 -4.39
N GLU A 31 1.36 -9.99 -5.22
CA GLU A 31 0.55 -9.33 -6.24
C GLU A 31 -0.45 -8.33 -5.61
N PHE A 32 -0.57 -7.15 -6.21
CA PHE A 32 -1.51 -6.13 -5.75
C PHE A 32 -2.96 -6.63 -5.73
N GLY A 33 -3.34 -7.47 -6.70
CA GLY A 33 -4.69 -8.02 -6.85
C GLY A 33 -5.21 -8.80 -5.63
N LEU A 34 -4.34 -9.24 -4.71
CA LEU A 34 -4.76 -9.85 -3.44
C LEU A 34 -5.60 -8.91 -2.56
N HIS A 35 -5.47 -7.58 -2.70
CA HIS A 35 -6.28 -6.61 -1.96
C HIS A 35 -7.79 -6.69 -2.28
N ALA A 36 -8.17 -7.30 -3.41
CA ALA A 36 -9.57 -7.58 -3.73
C ALA A 36 -10.15 -8.74 -2.87
N PHE A 37 -9.30 -9.50 -2.18
CA PHE A 37 -9.68 -10.69 -1.41
C PHE A 37 -8.99 -10.70 -0.03
N PRO A 38 -9.45 -9.91 0.97
CA PRO A 38 -8.76 -9.74 2.26
C PRO A 38 -8.45 -11.04 3.00
N ASP A 39 -9.37 -12.01 3.00
CA ASP A 39 -9.14 -13.32 3.64
C ASP A 39 -8.00 -14.09 2.95
N LYS A 40 -7.94 -14.03 1.62
CA LYS A 40 -6.86 -14.65 0.84
C LYS A 40 -5.54 -13.92 1.09
N LEU A 41 -5.54 -12.58 1.14
CA LEU A 41 -4.35 -11.79 1.46
C LEU A 41 -3.80 -12.19 2.84
N LYS A 42 -4.67 -12.31 3.85
CA LYS A 42 -4.27 -12.76 5.20
C LYS A 42 -3.64 -14.15 5.18
N VAL A 43 -4.25 -15.11 4.48
CA VAL A 43 -3.70 -16.47 4.35
C VAL A 43 -2.33 -16.43 3.68
N THR A 44 -2.19 -15.71 2.57
CA THR A 44 -0.90 -15.60 1.85
C THR A 44 0.18 -14.90 2.69
N LEU A 45 -0.17 -13.86 3.46
CA LEU A 45 0.76 -13.22 4.40
C LEU A 45 1.21 -14.20 5.48
N GLN A 46 0.28 -14.98 6.06
CA GLN A 46 0.62 -15.98 7.08
C GLN A 46 1.52 -17.07 6.50
N GLU A 47 1.23 -17.57 5.29
CA GLU A 47 2.08 -18.57 4.63
C GLU A 47 3.51 -18.05 4.39
N GLU A 48 3.68 -16.77 4.04
CA GLU A 48 5.00 -16.17 3.89
C GLU A 48 5.73 -15.95 5.21
N ILE A 49 5.00 -15.67 6.29
CA ILE A 49 5.55 -15.58 7.65
C ILE A 49 5.97 -16.98 8.15
N ASP A 50 5.15 -18.00 7.91
CA ASP A 50 5.40 -19.38 8.36
C ASP A 50 6.64 -19.99 7.70
N ARG A 51 6.97 -19.55 6.48
CA ARG A 51 8.18 -19.96 5.74
C ARG A 51 9.44 -19.26 6.22
N THR A 52 9.32 -18.28 7.11
CA THR A 52 10.45 -17.45 7.54
C THR A 52 11.13 -18.02 8.77
N GLU A 53 12.44 -18.25 8.64
CA GLU A 53 13.29 -18.73 9.71
C GLU A 53 14.59 -17.93 9.75
N GLY A 54 15.21 -17.83 10.94
CA GLY A 54 16.54 -17.26 11.06
C GLY A 54 16.65 -15.77 10.78
N VAL A 55 15.57 -14.99 10.90
CA VAL A 55 15.62 -13.51 10.87
C VAL A 55 15.23 -12.97 12.25
N ASP A 56 15.71 -11.76 12.56
CA ASP A 56 15.38 -11.08 13.83
C ASP A 56 13.98 -10.44 13.77
N ALA A 57 13.57 -9.95 12.59
CA ALA A 57 12.26 -9.35 12.37
C ALA A 57 11.74 -9.56 10.94
N ILE A 58 10.41 -9.62 10.83
CA ILE A 58 9.67 -9.57 9.58
C ILE A 58 9.03 -8.19 9.47
N LEU A 59 9.44 -7.45 8.46
CA LEU A 59 8.89 -6.15 8.09
C LEU A 59 7.71 -6.39 7.15
N LEU A 60 6.51 -5.94 7.53
CA LEU A 60 5.34 -5.98 6.66
C LEU A 60 5.18 -4.62 5.98
N GLY A 61 5.37 -4.56 4.66
CA GLY A 61 5.04 -3.40 3.83
C GLY A 61 3.54 -3.22 3.63
N TYR A 62 2.77 -3.33 4.71
CA TYR A 62 1.31 -3.33 4.76
C TYR A 62 0.84 -2.56 6.01
N GLY A 63 -0.26 -1.82 5.90
CA GLY A 63 -0.96 -1.28 7.06
C GLY A 63 -1.95 -2.30 7.65
N LEU A 64 -3.14 -1.84 8.03
CA LEU A 64 -4.27 -2.73 8.31
C LEU A 64 -4.72 -3.50 7.05
N CYS A 65 -4.71 -2.86 5.88
CA CYS A 65 -5.10 -3.41 4.57
C CYS A 65 -6.36 -4.28 4.65
N SER A 66 -7.49 -3.66 5.01
CA SER A 66 -8.77 -4.35 5.24
C SER A 66 -8.71 -5.43 6.33
N MET A 67 -7.93 -5.16 7.39
CA MET A 67 -7.69 -6.05 8.55
C MET A 67 -6.92 -7.34 8.23
N ALA A 68 -6.33 -7.45 7.04
CA ALA A 68 -5.58 -8.64 6.64
C ALA A 68 -4.36 -8.91 7.53
N THR A 69 -3.80 -7.86 8.17
CA THR A 69 -2.67 -8.00 9.08
C THR A 69 -3.05 -8.40 10.50
N LEU A 70 -4.33 -8.32 10.90
CA LEU A 70 -4.76 -8.68 12.25
C LEU A 70 -4.72 -10.19 12.47
N GLY A 71 -4.26 -10.63 13.64
CA GLY A 71 -4.18 -12.05 13.98
C GLY A 71 -3.08 -12.83 13.25
N LEU A 72 -2.21 -12.16 12.49
CA LEU A 72 -1.00 -12.78 11.96
C LEU A 72 -0.10 -13.20 13.12
N ASN A 73 0.54 -14.35 12.99
CA ASN A 73 1.35 -14.94 14.05
C ASN A 73 2.76 -15.23 13.55
N SER A 74 3.76 -14.76 14.27
CA SER A 74 5.14 -15.21 14.10
C SER A 74 5.66 -15.75 15.43
N PRO A 75 5.90 -17.07 15.57
CA PRO A 75 6.30 -17.65 16.85
C PRO A 75 7.75 -17.30 17.24
N ASN A 76 8.60 -16.97 16.27
CA ASN A 76 10.05 -16.87 16.46
C ASN A 76 10.65 -15.52 16.04
N CYS A 77 9.89 -14.66 15.37
CA CYS A 77 10.37 -13.38 14.86
C CYS A 77 9.45 -12.24 15.32
N ILE A 78 10.03 -11.05 15.48
CA ILE A 78 9.24 -9.83 15.69
C ILE A 78 8.49 -9.51 14.38
N LEU A 79 7.21 -9.15 14.44
CA LEU A 79 6.51 -8.54 13.30
C LEU A 79 6.52 -7.02 13.46
N VAL A 80 6.87 -6.31 12.40
CA VAL A 80 6.88 -4.85 12.34
C VAL A 80 5.94 -4.39 11.25
N ILE A 81 4.94 -3.59 11.62
CA ILE A 81 3.86 -3.18 10.72
C ILE A 81 3.72 -1.65 10.80
N PRO A 82 3.77 -0.91 9.68
CA PRO A 82 3.36 0.48 9.63
C PRO A 82 1.98 0.69 10.26
N LYS A 83 1.90 1.62 11.19
CA LYS A 83 0.68 1.94 11.93
C LYS A 83 -0.23 2.88 11.13
N VAL A 84 -0.74 2.37 10.03
CA VAL A 84 -1.60 3.08 9.07
C VAL A 84 -2.72 2.17 8.58
N HIS A 85 -3.77 2.74 8.02
CA HIS A 85 -4.87 1.95 7.47
C HIS A 85 -4.47 1.10 6.25
N ASP A 86 -3.68 1.66 5.33
CA ASP A 86 -3.26 1.00 4.09
C ASP A 86 -1.99 1.67 3.53
N CYS A 87 -1.58 1.27 2.33
CA CYS A 87 -0.39 1.83 1.68
C CYS A 87 -0.52 3.31 1.28
N ILE A 88 -1.72 3.91 1.22
CA ILE A 88 -1.87 5.36 1.02
C ILE A 88 -1.22 6.11 2.20
N GLY A 89 -1.49 5.66 3.44
CA GLY A 89 -0.85 6.22 4.63
C GLY A 89 0.67 6.05 4.63
N ILE A 90 1.17 4.93 4.10
CA ILE A 90 2.61 4.71 3.91
C ILE A 90 3.20 5.73 2.93
N PHE A 91 2.57 5.94 1.77
CA PHE A 91 3.07 6.84 0.73
C PHE A 91 2.94 8.32 1.07
N LEU A 92 1.99 8.68 1.94
CA LEU A 92 1.87 10.02 2.52
C LEU A 92 2.77 10.23 3.76
N GLY A 93 3.41 9.16 4.24
CA GLY A 93 4.33 9.17 5.37
C GLY A 93 3.69 9.26 6.75
N SER A 94 2.36 9.25 6.87
CA SER A 94 1.65 9.11 8.16
C SER A 94 0.14 8.89 7.98
N ASP A 95 -0.46 8.25 8.98
CA ASP A 95 -1.92 8.13 9.09
C ASP A 95 -2.61 9.50 9.27
N ARG A 96 -1.97 10.41 10.02
CA ARG A 96 -2.45 11.79 10.21
C ARG A 96 -2.58 12.53 8.88
N ARG A 97 -1.55 12.48 8.03
CA ARG A 97 -1.57 13.13 6.71
C ARG A 97 -2.66 12.54 5.82
N TYR A 98 -2.88 11.22 5.87
CA TYR A 98 -3.96 10.59 5.13
C TYR A 98 -5.35 11.06 5.61
N LYS A 99 -5.56 11.16 6.93
CA LYS A 99 -6.80 11.70 7.51
C LYS A 99 -7.06 13.15 7.09
N GLU A 100 -6.02 13.99 7.02
CA GLU A 100 -6.15 15.38 6.52
C GLU A 100 -6.61 15.41 5.06
N GLU A 101 -6.05 14.56 4.20
CA GLU A 101 -6.48 14.46 2.80
C GLU A 101 -7.93 13.97 2.66
N ILE A 102 -8.35 13.00 3.47
CA ILE A 102 -9.75 12.53 3.50
C ILE A 102 -10.69 13.65 3.96
N GLN A 103 -10.31 14.43 4.97
CA GLN A 103 -11.11 15.56 5.45
C GLN A 103 -11.25 16.65 4.38
N GLN A 104 -10.19 16.91 3.61
CA GLN A 104 -10.19 17.90 2.55
C GLN A 104 -10.98 17.44 1.32
N ALA A 105 -10.81 16.18 0.90
CA ALA A 105 -11.38 15.62 -0.31
C ALA A 105 -11.69 14.11 -0.13
N PRO A 106 -12.81 13.73 0.50
CA PRO A 106 -13.12 12.33 0.81
C PRO A 106 -13.33 11.47 -0.45
N GLY A 107 -13.72 12.10 -1.57
CA GLY A 107 -13.87 11.46 -2.88
C GLY A 107 -12.56 11.39 -3.68
N THR A 108 -11.44 11.07 -3.04
CA THR A 108 -10.12 10.98 -3.70
C THR A 108 -9.79 9.54 -4.08
N TYR A 109 -9.45 9.31 -5.34
CA TYR A 109 -8.81 8.09 -5.82
C TYR A 109 -7.30 8.34 -5.92
N TYR A 110 -6.49 7.57 -5.23
CA TYR A 110 -5.04 7.76 -5.20
C TYR A 110 -4.33 6.92 -6.25
N LEU A 111 -3.33 7.49 -6.90
CA LEU A 111 -2.39 6.80 -7.77
C LEU A 111 -0.94 7.12 -7.38
N THR A 112 -0.05 6.17 -7.65
CA THR A 112 1.40 6.24 -7.61
C THR A 112 1.86 5.53 -8.88
N LYS A 113 3.16 5.62 -9.18
CA LYS A 113 3.77 4.79 -10.22
C LYS A 113 3.41 3.31 -10.03
N GLY A 114 3.61 2.77 -8.83
CA GLY A 114 3.35 1.36 -8.53
C GLY A 114 1.89 0.95 -8.73
N TRP A 115 0.91 1.78 -8.36
CA TRP A 115 -0.50 1.45 -8.64
C TRP A 115 -0.82 1.44 -10.14
N ILE A 116 -0.20 2.33 -10.93
CA ILE A 116 -0.38 2.32 -12.39
C ILE A 116 0.21 1.04 -13.00
N GLU A 117 1.35 0.55 -12.50
CA GLU A 117 2.02 -0.63 -13.04
C GLU A 117 1.38 -1.95 -12.59
N HIS A 118 0.98 -2.06 -11.32
CA HIS A 118 0.66 -3.35 -10.70
C HIS A 118 -0.84 -3.63 -10.50
N GLY A 119 -1.73 -2.69 -10.88
CA GLY A 119 -3.16 -2.98 -11.00
C GLY A 119 -4.12 -2.16 -10.11
N GLY A 120 -3.74 -0.96 -9.70
CA GLY A 120 -4.59 0.01 -8.98
C GLY A 120 -5.21 1.10 -9.85
N ASP A 121 -5.08 1.01 -11.18
CA ASP A 121 -5.45 2.05 -12.14
C ASP A 121 -6.92 1.99 -12.57
N PRO A 122 -7.76 2.99 -12.24
CA PRO A 122 -9.19 2.98 -12.54
C PRO A 122 -9.48 3.12 -14.03
N TRP A 123 -8.60 3.76 -14.81
CA TRP A 123 -8.79 3.90 -16.26
C TRP A 123 -8.53 2.57 -16.97
N LYS A 124 -7.45 1.86 -16.60
CA LYS A 124 -7.19 0.51 -17.15
C LYS A 124 -8.29 -0.49 -16.78
N VAL A 125 -8.88 -0.36 -15.59
CA VAL A 125 -10.02 -1.18 -15.18
C VAL A 125 -11.24 -0.88 -16.07
N TYR A 126 -11.53 0.39 -16.33
CA TYR A 126 -12.60 0.77 -17.26
C TYR A 126 -12.36 0.23 -18.68
N GLU A 127 -11.14 0.37 -19.21
CA GLU A 127 -10.78 -0.15 -20.53
C GLU A 127 -10.99 -1.66 -20.63
N ARG A 128 -10.58 -2.40 -19.59
CA ARG A 128 -10.84 -3.85 -19.51
C ARG A 128 -12.33 -4.18 -19.52
N TRP A 129 -13.15 -3.49 -18.73
CA TRP A 129 -14.60 -3.71 -18.76
C TRP A 129 -15.21 -3.40 -20.12
N LYS A 130 -14.70 -2.38 -20.82
CA LYS A 130 -15.14 -2.03 -22.16
C LYS A 130 -14.80 -3.13 -23.16
N GLU A 131 -13.61 -3.72 -23.05
CA GLU A 131 -13.18 -4.86 -23.88
C GLU A 131 -14.01 -6.13 -23.59
N GLU A 132 -14.22 -6.46 -22.31
CA GLU A 132 -14.88 -7.70 -21.88
C GLU A 132 -16.41 -7.67 -22.05
N HIS A 133 -17.04 -6.50 -21.87
CA HIS A 133 -18.49 -6.38 -21.73
C HIS A 133 -19.13 -5.31 -22.62
N GLY A 134 -18.32 -4.57 -23.37
CA GLY A 134 -18.77 -3.44 -24.18
C GLY A 134 -18.98 -2.16 -23.37
N GLU A 135 -18.91 -1.03 -24.08
CA GLU A 135 -18.90 0.32 -23.52
C GLU A 135 -20.09 0.61 -22.61
N ARG A 136 -21.31 0.22 -23.01
CA ARG A 136 -22.51 0.46 -22.19
C ARG A 136 -22.42 -0.20 -20.81
N MET A 137 -21.84 -1.39 -20.72
CA MET A 137 -21.68 -2.09 -19.44
C MET A 137 -20.53 -1.48 -18.64
N ALA A 138 -19.42 -1.14 -19.29
CA ALA A 138 -18.30 -0.45 -18.66
C ALA A 138 -18.72 0.87 -18.02
N ASP A 139 -19.53 1.68 -18.71
CA ASP A 139 -20.08 2.93 -18.20
C ASP A 139 -20.97 2.72 -16.97
N LEU A 140 -21.78 1.66 -16.98
CA LEU A 140 -22.66 1.32 -15.86
C LEU A 140 -21.85 0.87 -14.65
N LEU A 141 -20.84 0.02 -14.85
CA LEU A 141 -19.93 -0.44 -13.80
C LEU A 141 -19.14 0.74 -13.23
N TYR A 142 -18.57 1.58 -14.09
CA TYR A 142 -17.85 2.78 -13.69
C TYR A 142 -18.71 3.72 -12.85
N ARG A 143 -19.92 4.07 -13.31
CA ARG A 143 -20.82 4.92 -12.51
C ARG A 143 -21.12 4.28 -11.17
N LYS A 144 -21.33 2.95 -11.11
CA LYS A 144 -21.64 2.27 -9.85
C LYS A 144 -20.45 2.28 -8.88
N THR A 145 -19.24 2.01 -9.35
CA THR A 145 -18.05 1.90 -8.50
C THR A 145 -17.41 3.25 -8.18
N MET A 146 -17.49 4.21 -9.08
CA MET A 146 -16.75 5.47 -9.00
C MET A 146 -17.60 6.70 -8.65
N HIS A 147 -18.93 6.58 -8.44
CA HIS A 147 -19.83 7.73 -8.23
C HIS A 147 -19.46 8.69 -7.08
N ASN A 148 -18.75 8.22 -6.05
CA ASN A 148 -18.35 9.07 -4.92
C ASN A 148 -16.98 9.72 -5.11
N TYR A 149 -16.25 9.36 -6.17
CA TYR A 149 -14.95 9.94 -6.46
C TYR A 149 -15.12 11.19 -7.33
N THR A 150 -14.45 12.25 -6.93
CA THR A 150 -14.45 13.56 -7.61
C THR A 150 -13.02 14.05 -7.92
N ARG A 151 -12.02 13.40 -7.31
CA ARG A 151 -10.60 13.73 -7.42
C ARG A 151 -9.79 12.47 -7.70
N LEU A 152 -8.81 12.57 -8.60
CA LEU A 152 -7.72 11.63 -8.77
C LEU A 152 -6.43 12.32 -8.33
N ALA A 153 -5.83 11.83 -7.25
CA ALA A 153 -4.60 12.38 -6.68
C ALA A 153 -3.41 11.48 -7.01
N PHE A 154 -2.43 12.00 -7.74
CA PHE A 154 -1.15 11.33 -7.93
C PHE A 154 -0.21 11.67 -6.78
N ILE A 155 0.16 10.68 -5.97
CA ILE A 155 1.14 10.84 -4.88
C ILE A 155 2.53 10.75 -5.49
N ARG A 156 3.25 11.88 -5.52
CA ARG A 156 4.64 11.95 -5.97
C ARG A 156 5.57 11.57 -4.81
N THR A 157 6.06 10.34 -4.81
CA THR A 157 6.87 9.77 -3.73
C THR A 157 8.38 9.98 -3.89
N THR A 158 8.83 10.37 -5.08
CA THR A 158 10.25 10.61 -5.41
C THR A 158 10.40 11.81 -6.35
N ASP A 159 11.58 12.42 -6.32
CA ASP A 159 11.95 13.52 -7.21
C ASP A 159 12.49 13.04 -8.57
N GLU A 160 12.67 11.73 -8.75
CA GLU A 160 12.99 11.12 -10.05
C GLU A 160 11.92 11.44 -11.11
N GLU A 161 12.26 11.17 -12.38
CA GLU A 161 11.42 11.51 -13.53
C GLU A 161 10.13 10.66 -13.56
N GLN A 162 9.10 11.16 -12.87
CA GLN A 162 7.74 10.61 -12.84
C GLN A 162 6.80 11.31 -13.83
N ASP A 163 7.30 12.24 -14.65
CA ASP A 163 6.51 13.12 -15.51
C ASP A 163 5.59 12.35 -16.47
N THR A 164 6.04 11.19 -16.96
CA THR A 164 5.22 10.30 -17.79
C THR A 164 4.02 9.74 -17.03
N TYR A 165 4.20 9.32 -15.76
CA TYR A 165 3.10 8.79 -14.93
C TYR A 165 2.16 9.88 -14.45
N ILE A 166 2.69 11.08 -14.15
CA ILE A 166 1.89 12.25 -13.80
C ILE A 166 1.03 12.67 -14.99
N SER A 167 1.61 12.74 -16.19
CA SER A 167 0.88 13.06 -17.42
C SER A 167 -0.18 12.00 -17.74
N TYR A 168 0.15 10.74 -17.52
CA TYR A 168 -0.81 9.64 -17.64
C TYR A 168 -1.97 9.79 -16.64
N ALA A 169 -1.69 10.01 -15.36
CA ALA A 169 -2.70 10.18 -14.32
C ALA A 169 -3.62 11.37 -14.61
N GLN A 170 -3.08 12.46 -15.15
CA GLN A 170 -3.87 13.60 -15.63
C GLN A 170 -4.82 13.20 -16.77
N SER A 171 -4.33 12.46 -17.78
CA SER A 171 -5.17 11.98 -18.89
C SER A 171 -6.24 10.99 -18.41
N ALA A 172 -5.90 10.09 -17.50
CA ALA A 172 -6.84 9.16 -16.88
C ALA A 172 -7.93 9.92 -16.12
N ALA A 173 -7.56 10.92 -15.32
CA ALA A 173 -8.51 11.75 -14.60
C ALA A 173 -9.47 12.48 -15.55
N GLU A 174 -8.98 13.06 -16.64
CA GLU A 174 -9.82 13.73 -17.65
C GLU A 174 -10.84 12.76 -18.28
N LYS A 175 -10.40 11.58 -18.71
CA LYS A 175 -11.27 10.55 -19.30
C LYS A 175 -12.31 10.02 -18.32
N LEU A 176 -11.96 9.96 -17.04
CA LEU A 176 -12.85 9.57 -15.95
C LEU A 176 -13.68 10.75 -15.42
N GLY A 177 -13.52 11.97 -15.94
CA GLY A 177 -14.24 13.14 -15.43
C GLY A 177 -13.91 13.52 -13.98
N LEU A 178 -12.69 13.21 -13.52
CA LEU A 178 -12.18 13.51 -12.18
C LEU A 178 -11.25 14.74 -12.22
N LYS A 179 -11.21 15.52 -11.14
CA LYS A 179 -10.19 16.55 -10.96
C LYS A 179 -8.83 15.89 -10.70
N HIS A 180 -7.81 16.20 -11.50
CA HIS A 180 -6.44 15.76 -11.24
C HIS A 180 -5.73 16.68 -10.23
N GLU A 181 -4.93 16.09 -9.34
CA GLU A 181 -4.04 16.82 -8.44
C GLU A 181 -2.77 16.01 -8.14
N ILE A 182 -1.65 16.70 -7.92
CA ILE A 182 -0.41 16.07 -7.47
C ILE A 182 -0.28 16.34 -5.98
N VAL A 183 -0.11 15.28 -5.19
CA VAL A 183 0.11 15.35 -3.75
C VAL A 183 1.56 14.96 -3.46
N PRO A 184 2.33 15.75 -2.69
CA PRO A 184 3.67 15.34 -2.29
C PRO A 184 3.57 14.13 -1.35
N GLY A 185 4.24 13.04 -1.73
CA GLY A 185 4.42 11.86 -0.90
C GLY A 185 5.60 12.02 0.05
N ASN A 186 5.72 11.08 0.98
CA ASN A 186 6.82 11.03 1.93
C ASN A 186 7.15 9.57 2.27
N ARG A 187 8.39 9.14 1.94
CA ARG A 187 8.88 7.77 2.13
C ARG A 187 9.49 7.52 3.52
N GLU A 188 9.30 8.43 4.48
CA GLU A 188 9.91 8.34 5.81
C GLU A 188 9.55 7.04 6.56
N ILE A 189 8.29 6.60 6.50
CA ILE A 189 7.87 5.33 7.10
C ILE A 189 8.70 4.17 6.53
N LEU A 190 8.91 4.12 5.22
CA LEU A 190 9.71 3.05 4.60
C LEU A 190 11.18 3.12 5.02
N LYS A 191 11.75 4.34 5.10
CA LYS A 191 13.14 4.55 5.55
C LYS A 191 13.33 4.08 7.00
N LYS A 192 12.47 4.52 7.92
CA LYS A 192 12.51 4.13 9.34
C LYS A 192 12.33 2.63 9.52
N MET A 193 11.40 2.03 8.77
CA MET A 193 11.14 0.58 8.80
C MET A 193 12.41 -0.22 8.48
N LEU A 194 13.09 0.14 7.38
CA LEU A 194 14.32 -0.52 6.92
C LEU A 194 15.53 -0.22 7.82
N ALA A 195 15.60 0.98 8.40
CA ALA A 195 16.65 1.37 9.35
C ALA A 195 16.53 0.68 10.72
N GLY A 196 15.38 0.10 11.05
CA GLY A 196 15.11 -0.47 12.36
C GLY A 196 14.67 0.56 13.41
N GLU A 197 14.24 1.74 12.97
CA GLU A 197 13.79 2.87 13.79
C GLU A 197 12.28 2.76 14.04
N TRP A 198 11.87 1.70 14.75
CA TRP A 198 10.46 1.38 14.99
C TRP A 198 9.93 2.11 16.23
N ASP A 199 9.47 3.35 16.04
CA ASP A 199 8.85 4.19 17.07
C ASP A 199 7.31 4.16 17.00
N GLU A 200 6.63 5.25 17.37
CA GLU A 200 5.16 5.34 17.41
C GLU A 200 4.46 5.12 16.07
N ASP A 201 5.18 5.25 14.95
CA ASP A 201 4.67 5.01 13.58
C ASP A 201 4.54 3.51 13.27
N PHE A 202 4.95 2.62 14.17
CA PHE A 202 4.93 1.19 13.97
C PHE A 202 4.17 0.44 15.06
N VAL A 203 3.55 -0.65 14.65
CA VAL A 203 3.09 -1.72 15.53
C VAL A 203 4.18 -2.80 15.54
N VAL A 204 4.81 -2.98 16.69
CA VAL A 204 5.85 -3.99 16.91
C VAL A 204 5.26 -5.12 17.75
N ILE A 205 5.17 -6.32 17.16
CA ILE A 205 4.57 -7.50 17.77
C ILE A 205 5.67 -8.48 18.14
N GLU A 206 5.75 -8.81 19.43
CA GLU A 206 6.71 -9.76 19.96
C GLU A 206 6.40 -11.20 19.49
N PRO A 207 7.42 -12.07 19.40
CA PRO A 207 7.22 -13.47 19.02
C PRO A 207 6.14 -14.16 19.84
N GLY A 208 5.25 -14.89 19.16
CA GLY A 208 4.14 -15.63 19.78
C GLY A 208 2.94 -14.76 20.19
N THR A 209 2.98 -13.46 19.93
CA THR A 209 1.83 -12.56 20.05
C THR A 209 1.25 -12.21 18.69
N GLN A 210 0.04 -11.63 18.68
CA GLN A 210 -0.68 -11.31 17.45
C GLN A 210 -1.14 -9.85 17.46
N PRO A 211 -1.07 -9.13 16.33
CA PRO A 211 -1.57 -7.78 16.22
C PRO A 211 -3.10 -7.77 16.38
N VAL A 212 -3.59 -6.85 17.20
CA VAL A 212 -5.00 -6.59 17.41
C VAL A 212 -5.35 -5.17 16.97
N LEU A 213 -6.64 -4.91 16.72
CA LEU A 213 -7.09 -3.62 16.18
C LEU A 213 -6.64 -2.43 17.04
N THR A 214 -6.61 -2.57 18.37
CA THR A 214 -6.23 -1.47 19.26
C THR A 214 -4.78 -1.04 19.11
N ASP A 215 -3.90 -1.88 18.56
CA ASP A 215 -2.50 -1.53 18.34
C ASP A 215 -2.38 -0.43 17.27
N PHE A 216 -3.33 -0.39 16.33
CA PHE A 216 -3.40 0.59 15.25
C PHE A 216 -4.18 1.86 15.61
N LEU A 217 -4.98 1.82 16.69
CA LEU A 217 -5.86 2.92 17.08
C LEU A 217 -5.32 3.79 18.22
N LYS A 218 -4.35 3.29 18.99
CA LYS A 218 -3.79 4.02 20.13
C LYS A 218 -2.73 5.02 19.65
N GLY A 219 -3.06 6.31 19.64
CA GLY A 219 -2.15 7.42 19.35
C GLY A 219 -2.79 8.73 19.75
#